data_AF-A0A1M5PF33-F1
#
_entry.id   AF-A0A1M5PF33-F1
#
_cell.length_a   1.000
_cell.length_b   1.000
_cell.length_c   1.000
_cell.angle_alpha   90.00
_cell.angle_beta   90.00
_cell.angle_gamma   90.00
#
_symmetry.space_group_name_H-M   'P 1'
#
loop_
_entity.id
_entity.type
_entity.pdbx_description
1 polymer ?
#
loop_
_entity_poly.entity_id
_entity_poly.type
_entity_poly.pdbx_seq_one_letter_code
_entity_poly.pdbx_strand_id
1 'polypeptide(L)' 'MSIGISLIIIGLISMLYAYITYKKADLLLAEIKKEDVVSYYLELALHLIPVPFWCFLGGITFTLIGIIVLLISLLSALVV' A
#
# COMPACT_ATOMS: atom_id res chain seq x y z
N MET A 1 16.35 1.68 16.21
CA MET A 1 16.52 1.85 14.74
C MET A 1 16.10 0.64 13.91
N SER A 2 16.69 -0.56 14.06
CA SER A 2 16.46 -1.70 13.13
C SER A 2 14.98 -2.08 12.95
N ILE A 3 14.19 -2.12 14.03
CA ILE A 3 12.75 -2.44 14.01
C ILE A 3 11.97 -1.44 13.14
N GLY A 4 12.28 -0.15 13.24
CA GLY A 4 11.61 0.89 12.43
C GLY A 4 11.91 0.73 10.93
N ILE A 5 13.15 0.36 10.59
CA ILE A 5 13.54 0.07 9.20
C ILE A 5 12.79 -1.16 8.68
N SER A 6 12.71 -2.24 9.46
CA SER A 6 11.97 -3.45 9.10
C SER A 6 10.50 -3.16 8.80
N LEU A 7 9.84 -2.35 9.64
CA LEU A 7 8.45 -1.95 9.45
C LEU A 7 8.24 -1.13 8.17
N ILE A 8 9.16 -0.22 7.86
CA ILE A 8 9.10 0.55 6.62
C ILE A 8 9.24 -0.36 5.39
N ILE A 9 10.20 -1.29 5.41
CA ILE A 9 10.41 -2.23 4.30
C ILE A 9 9.16 -3.08 4.07
N ILE A 10 8.58 -3.65 5.13
CA ILE A 10 7.36 -4.45 5.04
C ILE A 10 6.21 -3.59 4.48
N GLY A 11 6.06 -2.36 4.98
CA GLY A 11 5.03 -1.45 4.51
C GLY A 11 5.15 -1.12 3.02
N LEU A 12 6.37 -0.84 2.55
CA LEU A 12 6.65 -0.57 1.14
C LEU A 12 6.37 -1.79 0.24
N ILE A 13 6.74 -3.00 0.69
CA ILE A 13 6.45 -4.23 -0.06
C ILE A 13 4.93 -4.45 -0.18
N SER A 14 4.17 -4.23 0.90
CA SER A 14 2.71 -4.35 0.89
C SER A 14 2.05 -3.34 -0.05
N MET A 15 2.52 -2.08 -0.04
CA MET A 15 2.04 -1.07 -0.99
C MET A 15 2.37 -1.43 -2.44
N LEU A 16 3.59 -1.91 -2.70
CA LEU A 16 4.04 -2.30 -4.04
C LEU A 16 3.20 -3.46 -4.58
N TYR A 17 2.91 -4.46 -3.73
CA TYR A 17 2.01 -5.56 -4.08
C TYR A 17 0.62 -5.06 -4.48
N ALA A 18 0.02 -4.18 -3.68
CA ALA A 18 -1.28 -3.60 -3.98
C ALA A 18 -1.27 -2.82 -5.31
N TYR A 19 -0.22 -2.04 -5.55
CA TYR A 19 -0.05 -1.27 -6.79
C TYR A 19 0.07 -2.17 -8.03
N ILE A 20 0.86 -3.24 -7.96
CA ILE A 20 1.00 -4.19 -9.07
C ILE A 20 -0.35 -4.85 -9.37
N THR A 21 -1.09 -5.25 -8.33
CA THR A 21 -2.41 -5.87 -8.48
C THR A 21 -3.43 -4.90 -9.08
N TYR A 22 -3.44 -3.64 -8.62
CA TYR A 22 -4.26 -2.57 -9.22
C TYR A 22 -3.97 -2.44 -10.71
N LYS A 23 -2.70 -2.32 -11.08
CA LYS A 23 -2.28 -2.12 -12.48
C LYS A 23 -2.66 -3.31 -13.36
N LYS A 24 -2.55 -4.53 -12.85
CA LYS A 24 -3.00 -5.74 -13.56
C LYS A 24 -4.52 -5.73 -13.78
N ALA A 25 -5.30 -5.41 -12.76
CA ALA A 25 -6.76 -5.34 -12.88
C ALA A 25 -7.19 -4.24 -13.86
N ASP A 26 -6.56 -3.07 -13.81
CA ASP A 26 -6.83 -1.97 -14.74
C ASP A 26 -6.58 -2.36 -16.20
N LEU A 27 -5.47 -3.06 -16.48
CA LEU A 27 -5.16 -3.54 -17.83
C LEU A 27 -6.15 -4.60 -18.32
N LEU A 28 -6.57 -5.52 -17.44
CA LEU A 28 -7.55 -6.55 -17.78
C LEU A 28 -8.94 -5.96 -18.06
N LEU A 29 -9.31 -4.90 -17.33
CA LEU A 29 -10.62 -4.24 -17.45
C LEU A 29 -10.60 -3.08 -18.47
N ALA A 30 -9.48 -2.86 -19.17
CA ALA A 30 -9.31 -1.72 -20.07
C ALA A 30 -10.28 -1.75 -21.28
N GLU A 31 -10.71 -2.94 -21.70
CA GLU A 31 -11.72 -3.09 -22.75
C GLU A 31 -13.11 -2.68 -22.25
N ILE A 32 -13.50 -3.16 -21.06
CA ILE A 32 -14.76 -2.81 -20.39
C ILE A 32 -14.84 -1.30 -20.12
N LYS A 33 -13.71 -0.66 -19.78
CA LYS A 33 -13.62 0.80 -19.60
C LYS A 33 -14.07 1.60 -20.82
N LYS A 34 -13.86 1.09 -22.04
CA LYS A 34 -14.23 1.79 -23.29
C LYS A 34 -15.72 1.68 -23.58
N GLU A 35 -16.34 0.59 -23.16
CA GLU A 35 -17.76 0.30 -23.41
C GLU A 35 -18.64 0.84 -22.29
N ASP A 36 -18.26 0.61 -21.04
CA ASP A 36 -18.98 1.05 -19.84
C ASP A 36 -18.02 1.39 -18.69
N VAL A 37 -17.91 2.70 -18.44
CA VAL A 37 -17.08 3.27 -17.37
C VAL A 37 -17.61 2.90 -15.98
N VAL A 38 -18.93 2.75 -15.80
CA VAL A 38 -19.52 2.43 -14.49
C VAL A 38 -19.20 0.99 -14.11
N SER A 39 -19.43 0.05 -15.03
CA SER A 39 -19.09 -1.35 -14.83
C SER A 39 -17.60 -1.55 -14.58
N TYR A 40 -16.74 -0.82 -15.31
CA TYR A 40 -15.29 -0.82 -15.07
C TYR A 40 -14.93 -0.46 -13.62
N TYR A 41 -15.48 0.63 -13.06
CA TYR A 41 -15.14 1.02 -11.68
C TYR A 41 -15.70 0.05 -10.65
N LEU A 42 -16.89 -0.51 -10.89
CA LEU A 42 -17.48 -1.51 -10.00
C LEU A 42 -16.63 -2.79 -9.95
N GLU A 43 -16.20 -3.28 -11.11
CA GLU A 43 -15.42 -4.51 -11.23
C GLU A 43 -13.98 -4.32 -10.73
N LEU A 44 -13.40 -3.15 -10.99
CA LEU A 44 -12.12 -2.75 -10.40
C LEU A 44 -12.22 -2.69 -8.88
N ALA A 45 -13.28 -2.08 -8.32
CA ALA A 45 -13.49 -2.03 -6.88
C ALA A 45 -13.63 -3.44 -6.28
N LEU A 46 -14.39 -4.33 -6.91
CA LEU A 46 -14.52 -5.73 -6.46
C LEU A 46 -13.18 -6.48 -6.47
N HIS A 47 -12.32 -6.22 -7.45
CA HIS A 47 -10.98 -6.81 -7.53
C HIS A 47 -10.03 -6.27 -6.45
N LEU A 48 -10.20 -5.01 -6.03
CA LEU A 48 -9.31 -4.30 -5.13
C LEU A 48 -9.70 -4.38 -3.65
N ILE A 49 -10.99 -4.35 -3.31
CA ILE A 49 -11.49 -4.29 -1.94
C ILE A 49 -11.02 -5.44 -1.03
N PRO A 50 -10.95 -6.71 -1.44
CA PRO A 50 -10.80 -7.80 -0.48
C PRO A 50 -9.39 -7.98 0.07
N VAL A 51 -8.35 -7.87 -0.76
CA VAL A 51 -6.95 -8.13 -0.34
C VAL A 51 -6.02 -6.97 -0.70
N PRO A 52 -5.97 -6.50 -1.96
CA PRO A 52 -5.04 -5.44 -2.34
C PRO A 52 -5.25 -4.14 -1.56
N PHE A 53 -6.51 -3.75 -1.35
CA PHE A 53 -6.87 -2.54 -0.61
C PHE A 53 -6.39 -2.59 0.85
N TRP A 54 -6.64 -3.69 1.55
CA TRP A 54 -6.19 -3.87 2.93
C TRP A 54 -4.67 -3.98 3.04
N CYS A 55 -3.99 -4.59 2.07
CA CYS A 55 -2.54 -4.58 1.99
C CYS A 55 -1.98 -3.17 1.81
N PHE A 56 -2.62 -2.32 1.01
CA PHE A 56 -2.20 -0.93 0.83
C PHE A 56 -2.38 -0.12 2.11
N LEU A 57 -3.56 -0.19 2.74
CA LEU A 57 -3.85 0.47 4.01
C LEU A 57 -2.90 -0.01 5.13
N GLY A 58 -2.73 -1.32 5.26
CA GLY A 58 -1.77 -1.92 6.19
C GLY A 58 -0.35 -1.42 5.92
N GLY A 59 0.05 -1.37 4.65
CA GLY A 59 1.32 -0.80 4.22
C GLY A 59 1.54 0.62 4.72
N ILE A 60 0.55 1.51 4.52
CA ILE A 60 0.58 2.90 5.01
C ILE A 60 0.77 2.94 6.52
N THR A 61 -0.01 2.14 7.26
CA THR A 61 0.09 2.12 8.73
C THR A 61 1.47 1.64 9.19
N PHE A 62 2.02 0.58 8.60
CA PHE A 62 3.35 0.08 8.95
C PHE A 62 4.46 1.08 8.63
N THR A 63 4.37 1.76 7.48
CA THR A 63 5.34 2.79 7.11
C THR A 63 5.28 3.96 8.08
N LEU A 64 4.10 4.46 8.43
CA LEU A 64 3.94 5.55 9.41
C LEU A 64 4.48 5.18 10.78
N ILE A 65 4.13 3.99 11.30
CA ILE A 65 4.64 3.50 12.58
C ILE A 65 6.16 3.36 12.53
N GLY A 66 6.72 2.80 11.45
CA GLY A 66 8.16 2.66 11.28
C GLY A 66 8.90 4.00 11.25
N ILE A 67 8.33 5.03 10.60
CA ILE A 67 8.86 6.40 10.60
C ILE A 67 8.85 6.99 12.01
N ILE A 68 7.74 6.86 12.75
CA ILE A 68 7.63 7.34 14.14
C ILE A 68 8.69 6.69 15.02
N VAL A 69 8.85 5.36 14.93
CA VAL A 69 9.85 4.60 15.70
C VAL A 69 11.27 5.06 15.37
N LEU A 70 11.57 5.34 14.09
CA LEU A 70 12.88 5.88 13.69
C LEU A 70 13.13 7.28 14.24
N LEU A 71 12.15 8.18 14.15
CA LEU A 71 12.25 9.54 14.69
C LEU A 71 12.52 9.52 16.19
N ILE A 72 11.78 8.71 16.95
CA ILE A 72 11.99 8.57 18.40
C ILE A 72 13.38 8.02 18.69
N SER A 73 13.81 6.99 17.97
CA SER A 73 15.13 6.36 18.16
C SER A 73 16.29 7.30 17.82
N LEU A 74 16.10 8.21 16.86
CA LEU A 74 17.10 9.20 16.46
C LEU A 74 17.14 10.34 17.47
N LEU A 75 15.99 10.83 17.94
CA LEU A 75 15.89 11.83 18.99
C LEU A 75 16.55 11.34 20.29
N SER A 76 16.28 10.10 20.70
CA SER A 76 16.90 9.53 21.90
C SER A 76 18.43 9.41 21.80
N ALA A 77 18.95 9.18 20.58
CA ALA A 77 20.39 9.08 20.35
C ALA A 77 21.10 10.45 20.31
N LEU A 78 20.35 11.54 20.08
CA LEU A 78 20.88 12.91 20.01
C LEU A 78 20.92 13.60 21.39
N VAL A 79 20.02 13.19 22.30
CA VAL A 79 19.88 13.78 23.65
C VAL A 79 20.87 13.16 24.66
N VAL A 80 21.53 12.06 24.29
CA VAL A 80 22.60 11.39 25.06
C VAL A 80 23.95 11.81 24.51
#